data_AF-A0A454CXM9-F1
#
_entry.id   AF-A0A454CXM9-F1
#
_cell.length_a   1.000
_cell.length_b   1.000
_cell.length_c   1.000
_cell.angle_alpha   90.00
_cell.angle_beta   90.00
_cell.angle_gamma   90.00
#
_symmetry.space_group_name_H-M   'P 1'
#
loop_
_entity.id
_entity.type
_entity.pdbx_description
1 polymer ?
#
loop_
_entity_poly.entity_id
_entity_poly.type
_entity_poly.pdbx_seq_one_letter_code
_entity_poly.pdbx_strand_id
1 'polypeptide(L)'
;MSLIENTTQLSQSVPLQESLTMYGAFGLFTLVLVALDIYQTRGGVITMKKAIGWSVFWFLLAFVFAGSIYFFWDYYAPHSVYTHEKATISFLTGYLLEKSLSVDNLFVFAIIFAQYKVPEHLRPRALLWGVIGALVLRAIMIAVGAQLLAQYHWVLYLFAAFLIWTGIKLARDKGEEEEVNP
;
A
#
# COMPACT_ATOMS: atom_id res chain seq x y z
N MET A 1 27.85 -28.72 10.31
CA MET A 1 28.76 -27.62 10.67
C MET A 1 29.09 -26.73 9.47
N SER A 2 29.35 -27.29 8.27
CA SER A 2 29.74 -26.55 7.06
C SER A 2 28.63 -25.74 6.35
N LEU A 3 27.34 -26.05 6.56
CA LEU A 3 26.25 -25.33 5.88
C LEU A 3 25.86 -24.01 6.56
N ILE A 4 26.18 -23.84 7.85
CA ILE A 4 25.89 -22.61 8.60
C ILE A 4 26.97 -21.56 8.32
N GLU A 5 28.24 -21.97 8.20
CA GLU A 5 29.35 -21.07 7.86
C GLU A 5 29.18 -20.44 6.47
N ASN A 6 28.61 -21.17 5.51
CA ASN A 6 28.42 -20.67 4.15
C ASN A 6 27.34 -19.58 4.08
N THR A 7 26.32 -19.64 4.94
CA THR A 7 25.26 -18.61 5.00
C THR A 7 25.72 -17.32 5.69
N THR A 8 26.63 -17.41 6.66
CA THR A 8 27.22 -16.23 7.31
C THR A 8 28.20 -15.52 6.38
N GLN A 9 28.97 -16.25 5.57
CA GLN A 9 29.87 -15.65 4.58
C GLN A 9 29.13 -14.97 3.41
N LEU A 10 28.01 -15.53 2.94
CA LEU A 10 27.18 -14.89 1.91
C LEU A 10 26.55 -13.58 2.40
N SER A 11 26.12 -13.53 3.67
CA SER A 11 25.58 -12.31 4.31
C SER A 11 26.65 -11.21 4.51
N GLN A 12 27.91 -11.59 4.75
CA GLN A 12 29.02 -10.65 4.93
C GLN A 12 29.69 -10.18 3.64
N SER A 13 29.34 -10.76 2.49
CA SER A 13 30.01 -10.46 1.21
C SER A 13 29.50 -9.21 0.47
N VAL A 14 28.34 -8.67 0.86
CA VAL A 14 27.85 -7.39 0.33
C VAL A 14 28.40 -6.26 1.21
N PRO A 15 29.30 -5.39 0.71
CA PRO A 15 29.83 -4.31 1.51
C PRO A 15 28.68 -3.42 1.99
N LEU A 16 28.66 -3.08 3.29
CA LEU A 16 27.64 -2.21 3.89
C LEU A 16 27.45 -0.92 3.08
N GLN A 17 28.54 -0.41 2.49
CA GLN A 17 28.56 0.74 1.59
C GLN A 17 27.68 0.56 0.33
N GLU A 18 27.68 -0.61 -0.30
CA GLU A 18 26.87 -0.89 -1.49
C GLU A 18 25.38 -1.00 -1.14
N SER A 19 25.06 -1.63 -0.02
CA SER A 19 23.69 -1.71 0.51
C SER A 19 23.13 -0.31 0.83
N LEU A 20 23.93 0.52 1.52
CA LEU A 20 23.59 1.92 1.79
C LEU A 20 23.45 2.75 0.51
N THR A 21 24.28 2.50 -0.50
CA THR A 21 24.21 3.19 -1.79
C THR A 21 22.95 2.80 -2.57
N MET A 22 22.56 1.51 -2.56
CA MET A 22 21.34 1.03 -3.20
C MET A 22 20.10 1.63 -2.53
N TYR A 23 19.99 1.56 -1.20
CA TYR A 23 18.87 2.15 -0.47
C TYR A 23 18.83 3.67 -0.60
N GLY A 24 20.00 4.33 -0.58
CA GLY A 24 20.12 5.76 -0.80
C GLY A 24 19.70 6.19 -2.21
N ALA A 25 20.13 5.47 -3.23
CA ALA A 25 19.77 5.74 -4.62
C ALA A 25 18.27 5.49 -4.87
N PHE A 26 17.72 4.39 -4.37
CA PHE A 26 16.30 4.08 -4.45
C PHE A 26 15.45 5.11 -3.69
N GLY A 27 15.88 5.51 -2.50
CA GLY A 27 15.24 6.55 -1.70
C GLY A 27 15.25 7.91 -2.42
N LEU A 28 16.40 8.31 -2.98
CA LEU A 28 16.51 9.54 -3.77
C LEU A 28 15.61 9.52 -5.00
N PHE A 29 15.61 8.41 -5.75
CA PHE A 29 14.73 8.21 -6.89
C PHE A 29 13.25 8.35 -6.49
N THR A 30 12.86 7.72 -5.39
CA THR A 30 11.51 7.82 -4.84
C THR A 30 11.15 9.26 -4.46
N LEU A 31 12.07 10.00 -3.82
CA LEU A 31 11.85 11.40 -3.47
C LEU A 31 11.68 12.29 -4.72
N VAL A 32 12.43 12.03 -5.78
CA VAL A 32 12.28 12.73 -7.07
C VAL A 32 10.91 12.46 -7.67
N LEU A 33 10.47 11.19 -7.69
CA LEU A 33 9.14 10.82 -8.18
C LEU A 33 8.02 11.50 -7.37
N VAL A 34 8.14 11.53 -6.04
CA VAL A 34 7.17 12.21 -5.16
C VAL A 34 7.17 13.72 -5.40
N ALA A 35 8.34 14.35 -5.55
CA ALA A 35 8.44 15.78 -5.84
C ALA A 35 7.79 16.12 -7.19
N LEU A 36 7.99 15.29 -8.21
CA LEU A 36 7.33 15.41 -9.52
C LEU A 36 5.80 15.27 -9.40
N ASP A 37 5.32 14.28 -8.62
CA ASP A 37 3.89 14.06 -8.40
C ASP A 37 3.22 15.27 -7.71
N ILE A 38 3.86 15.80 -6.66
CA ILE A 38 3.40 17.01 -5.95
C ILE A 38 3.39 18.22 -6.89
N TYR A 39 4.42 18.38 -7.71
CA TYR A 39 4.52 19.47 -8.67
C TYR A 39 3.40 19.39 -9.72
N GLN A 40 3.14 18.20 -10.26
CA GLN A 40 2.11 17.97 -11.29
C GLN A 40 0.68 18.06 -10.75
N THR A 41 0.48 17.78 -9.45
CA THR A 41 -0.83 17.79 -8.80
C THR A 41 -1.18 19.16 -8.19
N ARG A 42 -0.22 20.11 -8.14
CA ARG A 42 -0.47 21.49 -7.70
C ARG A 42 -1.31 22.25 -8.74
N GLY A 43 -2.59 22.45 -8.43
CA GLY A 43 -3.40 23.53 -9.04
C GLY A 43 -4.68 23.13 -9.77
N GLY A 44 -5.19 21.89 -9.65
CA GLY A 44 -6.43 21.48 -10.32
C GLY A 44 -7.50 20.97 -9.37
N VAL A 45 -8.76 21.36 -9.60
CA VAL A 45 -9.93 20.60 -9.12
C VAL A 45 -9.80 19.15 -9.59
N ILE A 46 -9.71 18.22 -8.65
CA ILE A 46 -9.50 16.80 -8.94
C ILE A 46 -10.83 16.21 -9.39
N THR A 47 -11.08 16.24 -10.70
CA THR A 47 -12.22 15.52 -11.30
C THR A 47 -11.97 14.02 -11.24
N MET A 48 -13.03 13.23 -11.02
CA MET A 48 -12.95 11.76 -10.93
C MET A 48 -12.22 11.11 -12.12
N LYS A 49 -12.41 11.61 -13.34
CA LYS A 49 -11.72 11.14 -14.55
C LYS A 49 -10.19 11.31 -14.47
N LYS A 50 -9.73 12.44 -13.92
CA LYS A 50 -8.31 12.74 -13.74
C LYS A 50 -7.71 11.85 -12.64
N ALA A 51 -8.45 11.63 -11.55
CA ALA A 51 -8.02 10.75 -10.46
C ALA A 51 -7.86 9.30 -10.92
N ILE A 52 -8.84 8.76 -11.65
CA ILE A 52 -8.75 7.39 -12.20
C ILE A 52 -7.57 7.28 -13.16
N GLY A 53 -7.38 8.25 -14.06
CA GLY A 53 -6.25 8.26 -14.99
C GLY A 53 -4.90 8.22 -14.28
N TRP A 54 -4.73 9.01 -13.22
CA TRP A 54 -3.52 8.99 -12.38
C TRP A 54 -3.33 7.68 -11.63
N SER A 55 -4.39 7.10 -11.06
CA SER A 55 -4.32 5.80 -10.39
C SER A 55 -3.89 4.69 -11.35
N VAL A 56 -4.44 4.67 -12.57
CA VAL A 56 -4.08 3.68 -13.59
C VAL A 56 -2.65 3.88 -14.06
N PHE A 57 -2.21 5.13 -14.26
CA PHE A 57 -0.81 5.42 -14.62
C PHE A 57 0.17 4.85 -13.60
N TRP A 58 -0.03 5.16 -12.31
CA TRP A 58 0.83 4.65 -11.23
C TRP A 58 0.76 3.13 -11.10
N PHE A 59 -0.42 2.54 -11.31
CA PHE A 59 -0.58 1.10 -11.33
C PHE A 59 0.21 0.44 -12.46
N LEU A 60 0.11 0.95 -13.69
CA LEU A 60 0.88 0.46 -14.82
C LEU A 60 2.39 0.65 -14.62
N LEU A 61 2.82 1.78 -14.06
CA LEU A 61 4.22 2.03 -13.76
C LEU A 61 4.78 0.97 -12.79
N ALA A 62 4.01 0.56 -11.78
CA ALA A 62 4.39 -0.52 -10.87
C ALA A 62 4.54 -1.87 -11.59
N PHE A 63 3.65 -2.18 -12.55
CA PHE A 63 3.77 -3.40 -13.36
C PHE A 63 4.94 -3.35 -14.35
N VAL A 64 5.24 -2.20 -14.93
CA VAL A 64 6.45 -1.99 -15.73
C VAL A 64 7.70 -2.21 -14.87
N PHE A 65 7.71 -1.71 -13.64
CA PHE A 65 8.79 -1.95 -12.70
C PHE A 65 8.90 -3.44 -12.33
N ALA A 66 7.79 -4.14 -12.08
CA ALA A 66 7.79 -5.59 -11.86
C ALA A 66 8.36 -6.36 -13.07
N GLY A 67 8.00 -5.94 -14.30
CA GLY A 67 8.61 -6.48 -15.52
C GLY A 67 10.11 -6.19 -15.59
N SER A 68 10.54 -4.99 -15.19
CA SER A 68 11.97 -4.65 -15.14
C SER A 68 12.73 -5.52 -14.15
N ILE A 69 12.14 -5.85 -12.99
CA ILE A 69 12.70 -6.81 -12.05
C ILE A 69 12.82 -8.18 -12.73
N TYR A 70 11.77 -8.66 -13.40
CA TYR A 70 11.80 -9.98 -14.03
C TYR A 70 12.90 -10.14 -15.10
N PHE A 71 13.11 -9.12 -15.94
CA PHE A 71 14.05 -9.19 -17.06
C PHE A 71 15.47 -8.71 -16.72
N PHE A 72 15.64 -7.80 -15.77
CA PHE A 72 16.92 -7.16 -15.46
C PHE A 72 17.41 -7.41 -14.02
N TRP A 73 16.83 -8.38 -13.30
CA TRP A 73 17.24 -8.72 -11.93
C TRP A 73 18.74 -8.96 -11.80
N ASP A 74 19.32 -9.71 -12.73
CA ASP A 74 20.74 -10.08 -12.69
C ASP A 74 21.67 -8.86 -12.86
N TYR A 75 21.17 -7.77 -13.46
CA TYR A 75 21.89 -6.50 -13.56
C TYR A 75 21.71 -5.65 -12.29
N TYR A 76 20.52 -5.64 -11.69
CA TYR A 76 20.24 -4.85 -10.48
C TYR A 76 20.83 -5.47 -9.21
N ALA A 77 20.87 -6.79 -9.13
CA ALA A 77 21.33 -7.52 -7.95
C ALA A 77 22.10 -8.80 -8.34
N PRO A 78 23.30 -8.68 -8.95
CA PRO A 78 24.10 -9.82 -9.41
C PRO A 78 24.53 -10.79 -8.29
N HIS A 79 24.49 -10.36 -7.03
CA HIS A 79 24.83 -11.17 -5.85
C HIS A 79 23.63 -11.51 -4.96
N SER A 80 22.41 -11.33 -5.46
CA SER A 80 21.19 -11.58 -4.68
C SER A 80 20.93 -13.09 -4.49
N VAL A 81 20.48 -13.47 -3.29
CA VAL A 81 19.98 -14.83 -2.97
C VAL A 81 18.64 -15.13 -3.66
N TYR A 82 17.90 -14.10 -4.07
CA TYR A 82 16.62 -14.24 -4.77
C TYR A 82 16.81 -14.49 -6.26
N THR A 83 16.06 -15.44 -6.80
CA THR A 83 15.86 -15.59 -8.26
C THR A 83 14.97 -14.46 -8.79
N HIS A 84 15.15 -14.06 -10.05
CA HIS A 84 14.32 -13.05 -10.75
C HIS A 84 12.80 -13.27 -10.55
N GLU A 85 12.35 -14.52 -10.60
CA GLU A 85 10.95 -14.89 -10.34
C GLU A 85 10.52 -14.57 -8.91
N LYS A 86 11.30 -15.00 -7.91
CA LYS A 86 10.99 -14.76 -6.48
C LYS A 86 10.99 -13.27 -6.16
N ALA A 87 11.96 -12.53 -6.67
CA ALA A 87 12.03 -11.08 -6.46
C ALA A 87 10.81 -10.35 -7.04
N THR A 88 10.41 -10.73 -8.27
CA THR A 88 9.22 -10.17 -8.93
C THR A 88 7.94 -10.49 -8.16
N ILE A 89 7.77 -11.74 -7.73
CA ILE A 89 6.60 -12.17 -6.95
C ILE A 89 6.57 -11.46 -5.59
N SER A 90 7.70 -11.33 -4.90
CA SER A 90 7.78 -10.61 -3.63
C SER A 90 7.43 -9.14 -3.78
N PHE A 91 7.93 -8.47 -4.83
CA PHE A 91 7.56 -7.09 -5.14
C PHE A 91 6.05 -6.95 -5.41
N LEU A 92 5.49 -7.80 -6.29
CA LEU A 92 4.08 -7.71 -6.67
C LEU A 92 3.16 -8.03 -5.48
N THR A 93 3.53 -9.02 -4.67
CA THR A 93 2.81 -9.36 -3.43
C THR A 93 2.81 -8.19 -2.48
N GLY A 94 3.98 -7.57 -2.22
CA GLY A 94 4.09 -6.39 -1.37
C GLY A 94 3.26 -5.22 -1.91
N TYR A 95 3.38 -4.91 -3.20
CA TYR A 95 2.63 -3.85 -3.86
C TYR A 95 1.12 -4.04 -3.73
N LEU A 96 0.61 -5.25 -4.02
CA LEU A 96 -0.82 -5.56 -3.93
C LEU A 96 -1.32 -5.54 -2.48
N LEU A 97 -0.50 -5.98 -1.52
CA LEU A 97 -0.84 -5.90 -0.09
C LEU A 97 -0.96 -4.44 0.36
N GLU A 98 -0.01 -3.58 -0.03
CA GLU A 98 -0.05 -2.16 0.28
C GLU A 98 -1.24 -1.44 -0.37
N LYS A 99 -1.55 -1.75 -1.64
CA LYS A 99 -2.74 -1.21 -2.32
C LYS A 99 -4.03 -1.67 -1.65
N SER A 100 -4.16 -2.96 -1.32
CA SER A 100 -5.35 -3.51 -0.66
C SER A 100 -5.59 -2.86 0.70
N LEU A 101 -4.52 -2.67 1.49
CA LEU A 101 -4.61 -2.02 2.80
C LEU A 101 -4.99 -0.54 2.69
N SER A 102 -4.54 0.14 1.63
CA SER A 102 -4.93 1.53 1.34
C SER A 102 -6.43 1.64 0.98
N VAL A 103 -6.96 0.66 0.21
CA VAL A 103 -8.36 0.61 -0.21
C VAL A 103 -9.30 0.29 0.96
N ASP A 104 -8.90 -0.62 1.84
CA ASP A 104 -9.65 -0.98 3.06
C ASP A 104 -9.92 0.26 3.93
N ASN A 105 -8.89 1.08 4.15
CA ASN A 105 -9.02 2.34 4.90
C ASN A 105 -9.95 3.35 4.21
N LEU A 106 -9.87 3.50 2.88
CA LEU A 106 -10.75 4.39 2.13
C LEU A 106 -12.22 3.96 2.22
N PHE A 107 -12.47 2.66 2.23
CA PHE A 107 -13.82 2.10 2.30
C PHE A 107 -14.51 2.43 3.62
N VAL A 108 -13.80 2.26 4.75
CA VAL A 108 -14.31 2.64 6.07
C VAL A 108 -14.66 4.14 6.13
N PHE A 109 -13.78 5.01 5.60
CA PHE A 109 -14.08 6.44 5.55
C PHE A 109 -15.30 6.76 4.68
N ALA A 110 -15.46 6.08 3.53
CA ALA A 110 -16.62 6.26 2.67
C ALA A 110 -17.94 5.90 3.38
N ILE A 111 -17.97 4.79 4.14
CA ILE A 111 -19.12 4.40 4.96
C ILE A 111 -19.44 5.48 6.00
N ILE A 112 -18.42 5.91 6.75
CA ILE A 112 -18.60 6.92 7.80
C ILE A 112 -19.15 8.20 7.20
N PHE A 113 -18.58 8.71 6.10
CA PHE A 113 -19.05 9.94 5.48
C PHE A 113 -20.47 9.82 4.90
N ALA A 114 -20.83 8.65 4.36
CA ALA A 114 -22.18 8.37 3.89
C ALA A 114 -23.19 8.36 5.05
N GLN A 115 -22.90 7.63 6.14
CA GLN A 115 -23.79 7.59 7.31
C GLN A 115 -24.02 8.96 7.94
N TYR A 116 -22.97 9.77 8.04
CA TYR A 116 -23.04 11.09 8.68
C TYR A 116 -23.33 12.23 7.70
N LYS A 117 -23.61 11.93 6.42
CA LYS A 117 -23.89 12.91 5.35
C LYS A 117 -22.91 14.10 5.36
N VAL A 118 -21.62 13.79 5.49
CA VAL A 118 -20.59 14.82 5.69
C VAL A 118 -20.44 15.67 4.42
N PRO A 119 -20.64 17.00 4.50
CA PRO A 119 -20.59 17.88 3.34
C PRO A 119 -19.17 17.91 2.75
N GLU A 120 -19.08 18.05 1.42
CA GLU A 120 -17.85 17.79 0.66
C GLU A 120 -16.66 18.67 1.07
N HIS A 121 -16.92 19.91 1.50
CA HIS A 121 -15.91 20.86 1.93
C HIS A 121 -15.21 20.47 3.24
N LEU A 122 -15.83 19.63 4.08
CA LEU A 122 -15.24 19.14 5.34
C LEU A 122 -14.55 17.78 5.19
N ARG A 123 -14.84 17.05 4.10
CA ARG A 123 -14.35 15.70 3.85
C ARG A 123 -12.81 15.59 3.90
N PRO A 124 -12.01 16.52 3.32
CA PRO A 124 -10.55 16.44 3.41
C PRO A 124 -10.00 16.60 4.83
N ARG A 125 -10.61 17.47 5.64
CA ARG A 125 -10.19 17.70 7.03
C ARG A 125 -10.56 16.51 7.93
N ALA A 126 -11.78 15.99 7.77
CA ALA A 126 -12.22 14.80 8.50
C ALA A 126 -11.37 13.57 8.12
N LEU A 127 -11.00 13.44 6.84
CA LEU A 127 -10.13 12.37 6.36
C LEU A 127 -8.72 12.47 6.96
N LEU A 128 -8.16 13.68 7.09
CA LEU A 128 -6.84 13.87 7.70
C LEU A 128 -6.83 13.41 9.17
N TRP A 129 -7.80 13.87 9.99
CA TRP A 129 -7.92 13.43 11.38
C TRP A 129 -8.22 11.94 11.51
N GLY A 130 -9.06 11.40 10.62
CA GLY A 130 -9.37 9.98 10.55
C GLY A 130 -8.15 9.12 10.23
N VAL A 131 -7.34 9.52 9.24
CA VAL A 131 -6.10 8.81 8.86
C VAL A 131 -5.08 8.84 9.99
N ILE A 132 -4.90 9.99 10.66
CA ILE A 132 -4.00 10.09 11.83
C ILE A 132 -4.46 9.14 12.94
N GLY A 133 -5.76 9.16 13.28
CA GLY A 133 -6.33 8.26 14.28
C GLY A 133 -6.20 6.78 13.90
N ALA A 134 -6.49 6.42 12.64
CA ALA A 134 -6.35 5.07 12.14
C ALA A 134 -4.89 4.59 12.16
N LEU A 135 -3.93 5.47 11.82
CA LEU A 135 -2.50 5.14 11.86
C LEU A 135 -2.02 4.90 13.29
N VAL A 136 -2.48 5.70 14.26
CA VAL A 136 -2.19 5.49 15.69
C VAL A 136 -2.80 4.18 16.18
N LEU A 137 -4.08 3.93 15.91
CA LEU A 137 -4.73 2.68 16.28
C LEU A 137 -4.01 1.48 15.64
N ARG A 138 -3.59 1.61 14.38
CA ARG A 138 -2.82 0.60 13.67
C ARG A 138 -1.46 0.36 14.32
N ALA A 139 -0.75 1.41 14.73
CA ALA A 139 0.52 1.25 15.45
C ALA A 139 0.34 0.51 16.78
N ILE A 140 -0.71 0.84 17.54
CA ILE A 140 -1.07 0.15 18.79
C ILE A 140 -1.44 -1.31 18.51
N MET A 141 -2.30 -1.56 17.52
CA MET A 141 -2.71 -2.90 17.12
C MET A 141 -1.55 -3.75 16.60
N ILE A 142 -0.55 -3.17 15.92
CA ILE A 142 0.63 -3.94 15.49
C ILE A 142 1.52 -4.25 16.70
N ALA A 143 1.77 -3.26 17.55
CA ALA A 143 2.61 -3.43 18.75
C ALA A 143 2.04 -4.46 19.73
N VAL A 144 0.72 -4.43 19.96
CA VAL A 144 0.02 -5.32 20.90
C VAL A 144 -0.46 -6.60 20.20
N GLY A 145 -0.91 -6.49 18.96
CA GLY A 145 -1.53 -7.56 18.19
C GLY A 145 -0.56 -8.61 17.69
N ALA A 146 0.75 -8.34 17.58
CA ALA A 146 1.73 -9.37 17.21
C ALA A 146 1.72 -10.56 18.20
N GLN A 147 1.62 -10.28 19.51
CA GLN A 147 1.54 -11.29 20.55
C GLN A 147 0.15 -11.93 20.65
N LEU A 148 -0.92 -11.14 20.44
CA LEU A 148 -2.31 -11.58 20.53
C LEU A 148 -2.74 -12.45 19.33
N LEU A 149 -2.34 -12.09 18.11
CA LEU A 149 -2.68 -12.82 16.90
C LEU A 149 -2.00 -14.19 16.85
N ALA A 150 -0.80 -14.32 17.41
CA ALA A 150 -0.13 -15.62 17.56
C ALA A 150 -1.00 -16.63 18.34
N GLN A 151 -1.72 -16.16 19.36
CA GLN A 151 -2.58 -17.00 20.21
C GLN A 151 -4.04 -17.09 19.72
N TYR A 152 -4.54 -16.07 19.02
CA TYR A 152 -5.95 -15.95 18.65
C TYR A 152 -6.17 -15.75 17.14
N HIS A 153 -5.63 -16.65 16.32
CA HIS A 153 -5.81 -16.64 14.86
C HIS A 153 -7.28 -16.64 14.41
N TRP A 154 -8.20 -17.16 15.22
CA TRP A 154 -9.63 -17.19 14.88
C TRP A 154 -10.26 -15.78 14.77
N VAL A 155 -9.69 -14.79 15.46
CA VAL A 155 -10.14 -13.39 15.42
C VAL A 155 -10.00 -12.80 14.01
N LEU A 156 -9.01 -13.27 13.23
CA LEU A 156 -8.84 -12.85 11.83
C LEU A 156 -10.03 -13.23 10.96
N TYR A 157 -10.62 -14.42 11.15
CA TYR A 157 -11.80 -14.84 10.40
C TYR A 157 -13.03 -14.01 10.75
N LEU A 158 -13.19 -13.63 12.03
CA LEU A 158 -14.26 -12.75 12.47
C LEU A 158 -14.12 -11.36 11.85
N PHE A 159 -12.91 -10.80 11.87
CA PHE A 159 -12.63 -9.49 11.28
C PHE A 159 -12.85 -9.51 9.75
N ALA A 160 -12.40 -10.56 9.07
CA ALA A 160 -12.64 -10.75 7.64
C ALA A 160 -14.13 -10.86 7.31
N ALA A 161 -14.91 -11.63 8.07
CA ALA A 161 -16.36 -11.73 7.89
C ALA A 161 -17.07 -10.38 8.10
N PHE A 162 -16.66 -9.62 9.11
CA PHE A 162 -17.17 -8.28 9.37
C PHE A 162 -16.87 -7.30 8.21
N LEU A 163 -15.65 -7.32 7.67
CA LEU A 163 -15.27 -6.51 6.51
C LEU A 163 -16.04 -6.89 5.24
N ILE A 164 -16.28 -8.18 5.00
CA ILE A 164 -17.10 -8.64 3.87
C ILE A 164 -18.55 -8.16 4.02
N TRP A 165 -19.13 -8.31 5.21
CA TRP A 165 -20.50 -7.90 5.49
C TRP A 165 -20.70 -6.39 5.31
N THR A 166 -19.80 -5.58 5.88
CA THR A 166 -19.81 -4.11 5.69
C THR A 166 -19.56 -3.73 4.23
N GLY A 167 -18.64 -4.45 3.56
CA GLY A 167 -18.42 -4.47 2.10
C GLY A 167 -19.72 -4.52 1.29
N ILE A 168 -20.47 -5.59 1.51
CA ILE A 168 -21.73 -5.88 0.82
C ILE A 168 -22.80 -4.85 1.15
N LYS A 169 -22.89 -4.43 2.43
CA LYS A 169 -23.86 -3.42 2.87
C LYS A 169 -23.67 -2.10 2.11
N LEU A 170 -22.43 -1.61 2.00
CA LEU A 170 -22.16 -0.36 1.26
C LEU A 170 -22.45 -0.49 -0.24
N ALA A 171 -22.15 -1.65 -0.83
CA ALA A 171 -22.44 -1.89 -2.24
C ALA A 171 -23.95 -1.86 -2.53
N ARG A 172 -24.79 -2.19 -1.55
CA ARG A 172 -26.26 -2.14 -1.65
C ARG A 172 -26.85 -0.77 -1.34
N ASP A 173 -26.33 -0.06 -0.33
CA ASP A 173 -26.83 1.29 0.05
C ASP A 173 -26.54 2.37 -1.02
N LYS A 174 -25.59 2.13 -1.95
CA LYS A 174 -25.35 3.01 -3.10
C LYS A 174 -26.44 2.99 -4.18
N GLY A 175 -27.48 2.17 -4.02
CA GLY A 175 -28.63 2.10 -4.93
C GLY A 175 -29.75 3.12 -4.66
N GLU A 176 -29.66 3.94 -3.61
CA GLU A 176 -30.76 4.83 -3.17
C GLU A 176 -30.41 6.32 -3.15
N GLU A 177 -29.39 6.77 -3.88
CA GLU A 177 -29.15 8.21 -4.09
C GLU A 177 -29.01 8.55 -5.60
N GLU A 178 -30.11 8.34 -6.33
CA GLU A 178 -30.46 9.10 -7.54
C GLU A 178 -31.95 9.47 -7.49
N GLU A 179 -32.34 10.29 -6.52
CA GLU A 179 -33.56 11.10 -6.65
C GLU A 179 -33.43 12.40 -5.84
N VAL A 180 -32.64 13.33 -6.38
CA VAL A 180 -32.93 14.75 -6.21
C VAL A 180 -32.95 15.34 -7.62
N ASN A 181 -34.14 15.37 -8.17
CA ASN A 181 -34.54 16.04 -9.41
C ASN A 181 -35.25 17.35 -9.02
N PRO A 182 -35.16 18.48 -9.75
CA PRO A 182 -34.13 19.02 -10.64
C PRO A 182 -33.37 20.22 -10.01
#